data_AF-A0A9P0IDP6-F1
#
_entry.id   AF-A0A9P0IDP6-F1
#
_cell.length_a   1.000
_cell.length_b   1.000
_cell.length_c   1.000
_cell.angle_alpha   90.00
_cell.angle_beta   90.00
_cell.angle_gamma   90.00
#
_symmetry.space_group_name_H-M   'P 1'
#
loop_
_entity.id
_entity.type
_entity.pdbx_description
1 polymer ?
#
loop_
_entity_poly.entity_id
_entity_poly.type
_entity_poly.pdbx_seq_one_letter_code
_entity_poly.pdbx_strand_id
1 'polypeptide(L)'
;MNYETGNGISAEEQGYVKNQGVPEQEAQVAQGQYQYTAPDGQVIQLQYLADENGFQPQGAHIPTSPPIPREIQSALDYLATLPPPNPENRDYGRN
;
A
#
# COMPACT_ATOMS: atom_id res chain seq x y z
N MET A 1 -13.29 -7.62 12.98
CA MET A 1 -14.69 -7.20 13.22
C MET A 1 -15.38 -7.12 11.87
N ASN A 2 -16.48 -7.83 11.66
CA ASN A 2 -17.27 -7.77 10.44
C ASN A 2 -18.70 -7.29 10.77
N TYR A 3 -19.25 -6.37 10.00
CA TYR A 3 -20.65 -5.98 10.13
C TYR A 3 -21.30 -5.79 8.75
N GLU A 4 -22.51 -6.33 8.61
CA GLU A 4 -23.33 -6.23 7.41
C GLU A 4 -24.65 -5.55 7.78
N THR A 5 -25.04 -4.52 7.03
CA THR A 5 -26.34 -3.86 7.20
C THR A 5 -27.33 -4.37 6.16
N GLY A 6 -28.63 -4.36 6.46
CA GLY A 6 -29.70 -4.78 5.55
C GLY A 6 -29.80 -3.98 4.23
N ASN A 7 -28.96 -2.96 4.06
CA ASN A 7 -28.87 -2.10 2.89
C ASN A 7 -27.71 -2.51 1.97
N GLY A 8 -27.06 -3.66 2.21
CA GLY A 8 -25.93 -4.15 1.42
C GLY A 8 -24.60 -3.46 1.74
N ILE A 9 -24.51 -2.77 2.88
CA ILE A 9 -23.23 -2.24 3.39
C ILE A 9 -22.54 -3.35 4.14
N SER A 10 -21.33 -3.73 3.72
CA SER A 10 -20.46 -4.68 4.43
C SER A 10 -19.16 -3.98 4.80
N ALA A 11 -18.70 -4.19 6.03
CA ALA A 11 -17.40 -3.71 6.45
C ALA A 11 -16.66 -4.76 7.26
N GLU A 12 -15.36 -4.86 7.03
CA GLU A 12 -14.47 -5.77 7.73
C GLU A 12 -13.22 -5.00 8.13
N GLU A 13 -12.79 -5.17 9.38
CA GLU A 13 -11.55 -4.59 9.90
C GLU A 13 -10.76 -5.64 10.70
N GLN A 14 -9.45 -5.65 10.48
CA GLN A 14 -8.49 -6.42 11.25
C GLN A 14 -7.25 -5.58 11.57
N GLY A 15 -6.79 -5.67 12.82
CA GLY A 15 -5.54 -5.05 13.27
C GLY A 15 -4.50 -6.12 13.59
N TYR A 16 -3.24 -5.85 13.26
CA TYR A 16 -2.09 -6.69 13.60
C TYR A 16 -0.84 -5.85 13.84
N VAL A 17 0.14 -6.38 14.57
CA VAL A 17 1.44 -5.72 14.77
C VAL A 17 2.44 -6.30 13.78
N LYS A 18 2.99 -5.44 12.92
CA LYS A 18 4.10 -5.74 12.02
C LYS A 18 5.42 -5.69 12.80
N ASN A 19 6.34 -6.60 12.47
CA ASN A 19 7.69 -6.70 13.05
C ASN A 19 7.72 -6.83 14.59
N GLN A 20 6.74 -7.51 15.17
CA GLN A 20 6.63 -7.71 16.61
C GLN A 20 7.95 -8.24 17.22
N GLY A 21 8.52 -7.52 18.19
CA GLY A 21 9.82 -7.80 18.81
C GLY A 21 11.05 -7.12 18.19
N VAL A 22 10.88 -6.21 17.22
CA VAL A 22 11.96 -5.36 16.69
C VAL A 22 11.73 -3.90 17.16
N PRO A 23 12.42 -3.43 18.22
CA PRO A 23 12.06 -2.19 18.95
C PRO A 23 12.04 -0.88 18.14
N GLU A 24 12.55 -0.87 16.91
CA GLU A 24 12.56 0.30 15.99
C GLU A 24 11.71 0.10 14.72
N GLN A 25 11.12 -1.07 14.53
CA GLN A 25 10.32 -1.40 13.34
C GLN A 25 8.93 -1.94 13.69
N GLU A 26 8.63 -2.02 14.99
CA GLU A 26 7.33 -2.42 15.53
C GLU A 26 6.26 -1.39 15.18
N ALA A 27 5.30 -1.83 14.37
CA ALA A 27 4.28 -0.97 13.80
C ALA A 27 2.91 -1.60 13.99
N GLN A 28 1.97 -0.84 14.55
CA GLN A 28 0.58 -1.29 14.59
C GLN A 28 -0.09 -0.96 13.26
N VAL A 29 -0.59 -2.00 12.61
CA VAL A 29 -1.27 -1.93 11.32
C VAL A 29 -2.74 -2.25 11.51
N ALA A 30 -3.60 -1.44 10.93
CA ALA A 30 -5.03 -1.75 10.78
C ALA A 30 -5.37 -1.78 9.30
N GLN A 31 -6.03 -2.84 8.86
CA GLN A 31 -6.52 -2.93 7.49
C GLN A 31 -7.98 -3.35 7.48
N GLY A 32 -8.69 -2.89 6.49
CA GLY A 32 -10.09 -3.23 6.35
C GLY A 32 -10.63 -2.99 4.96
N GLN A 33 -11.87 -3.40 4.77
CA GLN A 33 -12.64 -3.10 3.59
C GLN A 33 -14.05 -2.65 3.96
N TYR A 34 -14.61 -1.81 3.10
CA TYR A 34 -15.95 -1.28 3.19
C TYR A 34 -16.58 -1.34 1.81
N GLN A 35 -17.79 -1.89 1.72
CA GLN A 35 -18.56 -2.00 0.50
C GLN A 35 -19.93 -1.38 0.72
N TYR A 36 -20.41 -0.60 -0.24
CA TYR A 36 -21.77 -0.06 -0.26
C TYR A 36 -22.30 0.05 -1.69
N THR A 37 -23.62 0.06 -1.83
CA THR A 37 -24.27 0.33 -3.12
C THR A 37 -24.55 1.82 -3.25
N ALA A 38 -24.01 2.46 -4.27
CA ALA A 38 -24.23 3.86 -4.57
C ALA A 38 -25.65 4.09 -5.15
N PRO A 39 -26.17 5.33 -5.12
CA PRO A 39 -27.53 5.64 -5.60
C PRO A 39 -27.79 5.32 -7.08
N ASP A 40 -26.72 5.17 -7.87
CA ASP A 40 -26.73 4.76 -9.29
C ASP A 40 -26.77 3.23 -9.48
N GLY A 41 -26.76 2.46 -8.39
CA GLY A 41 -26.71 0.99 -8.40
C GLY A 41 -25.29 0.42 -8.50
N GLN A 42 -24.25 1.26 -8.55
CA GLN A 42 -22.87 0.78 -8.59
C GLN A 42 -22.43 0.29 -7.21
N VAL A 43 -21.85 -0.90 -7.14
CA VAL A 43 -21.21 -1.38 -5.91
C VAL A 43 -19.84 -0.71 -5.79
N ILE A 44 -19.70 0.13 -4.76
CA ILE A 44 -18.45 0.77 -4.40
C ILE A 44 -17.76 -0.06 -3.34
N GLN A 45 -16.52 -0.47 -3.62
CA GLN A 45 -15.62 -1.08 -2.65
C GLN A 45 -14.46 -0.14 -2.34
N LEU A 46 -14.17 0.01 -1.06
CA LEU A 46 -13.02 0.71 -0.51
C LEU A 46 -12.24 -0.28 0.36
N GLN A 47 -10.95 -0.42 0.11
CA GLN A 47 -10.01 -1.10 0.98
C GLN A 47 -9.10 -0.04 1.59
N TYR A 48 -8.61 -0.26 2.80
CA TYR A 48 -7.66 0.66 3.43
C TYR A 48 -6.58 -0.09 4.20
N LEU A 49 -5.40 0.52 4.20
CA LEU A 49 -4.28 0.15 5.05
C LEU A 49 -3.90 1.37 5.89
N ALA A 50 -3.94 1.25 7.20
CA ALA A 50 -3.45 2.24 8.14
C ALA A 50 -2.21 1.69 8.84
N ASP A 51 -1.06 2.30 8.58
CA ASP A 51 0.21 1.96 9.19
C ASP A 51 0.96 3.24 9.60
N GLU A 52 2.26 3.13 9.88
CA GLU A 52 3.13 4.27 10.23
C GLU A 52 3.16 5.38 9.17
N ASN A 53 2.85 5.06 7.91
CA ASN A 53 2.78 6.02 6.81
C ASN A 53 1.39 6.68 6.69
N GLY A 54 0.47 6.38 7.62
CA GLY A 54 -0.87 6.94 7.68
C GLY A 54 -1.92 6.07 6.98
N PHE A 55 -3.06 6.68 6.67
CA PHE A 55 -4.22 6.02 6.07
C PHE A 55 -4.11 5.99 4.53
N GLN A 56 -4.08 4.80 3.97
CA GLN A 56 -3.87 4.53 2.55
C GLN A 56 -5.13 3.86 1.94
N PRO A 57 -6.10 4.65 1.45
CA PRO A 57 -7.30 4.11 0.82
C PRO A 57 -7.03 3.62 -0.60
N GLN A 58 -7.66 2.51 -0.96
CA GLN A 58 -7.59 1.85 -2.25
C GLN A 58 -9.01 1.55 -2.71
N GLY A 59 -9.39 2.02 -3.90
CA GLY A 59 -10.72 1.76 -4.45
C GLY A 59 -10.83 2.34 -5.85
N ALA A 60 -11.70 1.75 -6.68
CA ALA A 60 -11.89 2.19 -8.07
C ALA A 60 -12.37 3.65 -8.20
N HIS A 61 -12.91 4.22 -7.13
CA HIS A 61 -13.42 5.59 -7.04
C HIS A 61 -12.40 6.58 -6.41
N ILE A 62 -11.25 6.09 -5.95
CA ILE A 62 -10.20 6.94 -5.38
C ILE A 62 -9.30 7.41 -6.52
N PRO A 63 -8.98 8.71 -6.62
CA PRO A 63 -8.02 9.21 -7.59
C PRO A 63 -6.69 8.49 -7.41
N THR A 64 -6.27 7.70 -8.39
CA THR A 64 -4.93 7.12 -8.40
C THR A 64 -3.94 8.19 -8.88
N SER A 65 -2.71 8.14 -8.36
CA SER A 65 -1.62 8.89 -8.94
C SER A 65 -1.54 8.58 -10.45
N PRO A 66 -1.25 9.59 -11.30
CA PRO A 66 -1.10 9.34 -12.72
C PRO A 66 -0.06 8.22 -12.95
N PRO A 67 -0.24 7.39 -13.99
CA PRO A 67 0.68 6.32 -14.29
C PRO A 67 2.10 6.88 -14.44
N ILE A 68 3.09 6.12 -13.98
CA ILE A 68 4.49 6.49 -14.15
C ILE A 68 4.76 6.70 -15.66
N PRO A 69 5.38 7.82 -16.07
CA PRO A 69 5.74 8.05 -17.45
C PRO A 69 6.58 6.90 -18.02
N ARG A 70 6.39 6.55 -19.29
CA ARG A 70 7.07 5.42 -19.96
C ARG A 70 8.60 5.51 -19.83
N GLU A 71 9.12 6.73 -19.85
CA GLU A 71 10.55 7.03 -19.75
C GLU A 71 11.11 6.60 -18.39
N ILE A 72 10.39 6.87 -17.32
CA ILE A 72 10.77 6.48 -15.95
C ILE A 72 10.66 4.96 -15.78
N GLN A 73 9.60 4.34 -16.31
CA GLN A 73 9.47 2.89 -16.30
C GLN A 73 10.64 2.22 -17.05
N SER A 74 11.00 2.75 -18.23
CA SER A 74 12.13 2.25 -19.03
C SER A 74 13.47 2.40 -18.30
N ALA A 75 13.66 3.49 -17.55
CA ALA A 75 14.84 3.68 -16.72
C ALA A 75 14.91 2.66 -15.57
N LEU A 76 13.78 2.38 -14.90
CA LEU A 76 13.70 1.36 -13.84
C LEU A 76 13.99 -0.04 -14.39
N ASP A 77 13.42 -0.42 -15.53
CA ASP A 77 13.70 -1.68 -16.21
C ASP A 77 15.19 -1.79 -16.60
N TYR A 78 15.79 -0.73 -17.15
CA TYR A 78 17.21 -0.71 -17.46
C TYR A 78 18.07 -0.91 -16.22
N LEU A 79 17.80 -0.18 -15.13
CA LEU A 79 18.52 -0.34 -13.86
C LEU A 79 18.39 -1.75 -13.28
N ALA A 80 17.23 -2.40 -13.45
CA ALA A 80 17.01 -3.78 -13.01
C ALA A 80 17.82 -4.81 -13.81
N THR A 81 18.23 -4.49 -15.04
CA THR A 81 19.13 -5.35 -15.84
C THR A 81 20.61 -5.19 -15.51
N LEU A 82 20.98 -4.15 -14.76
CA LEU A 82 22.37 -3.93 -14.40
C LEU A 82 22.85 -4.99 -13.40
N PRO A 83 24.08 -5.51 -13.54
CA PRO A 83 24.66 -6.37 -12.52
C PRO A 83 24.75 -5.61 -11.19
N PRO A 84 24.63 -6.31 -10.06
CA PRO A 84 24.78 -5.68 -8.76
C PRO A 84 26.12 -4.94 -8.72
N PRO A 85 26.17 -3.72 -8.16
CA PRO A 85 27.40 -2.95 -8.11
C PRO A 85 28.47 -3.75 -7.36
N ASN A 86 29.68 -3.82 -7.94
CA ASN A 86 30.80 -4.54 -7.34
C ASN A 86 31.03 -4.00 -5.91
N PRO A 87 30.96 -4.83 -4.86
CA PRO A 87 31.12 -4.39 -3.48
C PRO A 87 32.45 -3.65 -3.20
N GLU A 88 33.48 -3.83 -4.04
CA GLU A 88 34.78 -3.14 -3.90
C GLU A 88 34.74 -1.62 -4.13
N ASN A 89 33.70 -1.05 -4.75
CA ASN A 89 33.60 0.40 -4.98
C ASN A 89 32.92 1.17 -3.82
N ARG A 90 32.54 0.50 -2.73
CA ARG A 90 31.88 1.14 -1.58
C ARG A 90 32.86 1.70 -0.54
N ASP A 91 34.17 1.51 -0.72
CA ASP A 91 35.21 1.94 0.20
C ASP A 91 36.06 3.10 -0.36
N TYR A 92 35.41 4.16 -0.86
CA TYR A 92 36.05 5.40 -1.30
C TYR A 92 35.54 6.62 -0.53
N GLY A 93 35.36 6.49 0.79
CA GLY A 93 34.78 7.56 1.60
C GLY A 93 35.20 7.64 3.07
N ARG A 94 36.20 6.87 3.51
CA ARG A 94 36.84 7.09 4.82
C ARG A 94 38.23 7.70 4.64
N ASN A 95 38.30 9.02 4.67
CA ASN A 95 39.47 9.78 5.12
C ASN A 95 38.99 10.85 6.11
#